data_AF-A0A1Z9DS77-F1
#
_entry.id   AF-A0A1Z9DS77-F1
#
_cell.length_a   1.000
_cell.length_b   1.000
_cell.length_c   1.000
_cell.angle_alpha   90.00
_cell.angle_beta   90.00
_cell.angle_gamma   90.00
#
_symmetry.space_group_name_H-M   'P 1'
#
loop_
_entity.id
_entity.type
_entity.pdbx_description
1 polymer ?
#
loop_
_entity_poly.entity_id
_entity_poly.type
_entity_poly.pdbx_seq_one_letter_code
_entity_poly.pdbx_strand_id
1 'polypeptide(L)'
;MNSLEQGKKIIKDKIPLISKNPGIYKMLSSSGEILYIGKAKNIPNRLKSYVADSNLPIRTERMLSLTHNLETTTTNNESEALLLEANLIKKHKPRYNILLRDDKSFPYIYIGNKDKWPQLTKLRGKKTKSGYYFGPFASIGSANWTIKILQKIFQLRVCDDTVFKNRDRPCILFQIKRCSAPCVEHITKKEYLTTVNDAIDFISGKSRRIQKNLSKEMEKASKELDYEKAAIARDRIKALTQIQTSQKINQTNLNEADVISIYKETGKTCVQVFFFRSKQNWGNQAFFPKHDPDDAVKDILSSFISQFYENKTIPVLIITNYDVSEKTLLEKTFSNKESKQVRIKQAKSKNEINISKLAEKNAKQALTQKLIQSDTNNNLIENLAKKFKFNNNIDLIEVYDNSHIQGSDSIGALICFGNEGFIKKRYRKFNIKDEKIKRDDYGMMKEVLFRRFSKAIKEKAGSLSLPDLVMIDGGKGQYSVSREVLNELGLHDLPILAIAKGKKRNAGEEKIYFENKEFILNKNDPLLFFIQRLRDEAHRFAINTHRAKRKKNLSKSLLDQIQGIGRQRKRALLNHFGSAKAVESASFDDLKSVEGIEDSIAKKIYNYFHE
;
A
#
# COMPACT_ATOMS: atom_id res chain seq x y z
N MET A 1 16.75 -30.22 -32.00
CA MET A 1 17.05 -30.26 -30.55
C MET A 1 15.77 -29.97 -29.78
N ASN A 2 15.45 -30.76 -28.75
CA ASN A 2 14.36 -30.42 -27.84
C ASN A 2 14.65 -29.06 -27.16
N SER A 3 13.64 -28.25 -26.89
CA SER A 3 13.79 -26.91 -26.31
C SER A 3 14.53 -26.95 -24.96
N LEU A 4 14.33 -28.01 -24.17
CA LEU A 4 15.07 -28.25 -22.92
C LEU A 4 16.58 -28.43 -23.16
N GLU A 5 16.96 -29.24 -24.15
CA GLU A 5 18.37 -29.49 -24.48
C GLU A 5 19.05 -28.23 -25.03
N GLN A 6 18.31 -27.41 -25.77
CA GLN A 6 18.79 -26.11 -26.23
C GLN A 6 19.10 -25.18 -25.04
N GLY A 7 18.20 -25.09 -24.06
CA GLY A 7 18.42 -24.31 -22.84
C GLY A 7 19.63 -24.81 -22.02
N LYS A 8 19.75 -26.13 -21.84
CA LYS A 8 20.92 -26.75 -21.18
C LYS A 8 22.21 -26.44 -21.92
N LYS A 9 22.22 -26.51 -23.26
CA LYS A 9 23.38 -26.18 -24.10
C LYS A 9 23.82 -24.73 -23.91
N ILE A 10 22.89 -23.76 -23.93
CA ILE A 10 23.20 -22.34 -23.71
C ILE A 10 23.91 -22.13 -22.37
N ILE A 11 23.43 -22.78 -21.30
CA ILE A 11 24.06 -22.70 -19.99
C ILE A 11 25.46 -23.34 -20.02
N LYS A 12 25.58 -24.53 -20.63
CA LYS A 12 26.85 -25.26 -20.75
C LYS A 12 27.92 -24.43 -21.46
N ASP A 13 27.56 -23.76 -22.55
CA ASP A 13 28.47 -22.95 -23.36
C ASP A 13 28.89 -21.66 -22.65
N LYS A 14 28.04 -21.12 -21.76
CA LYS A 14 28.35 -19.91 -20.96
C LYS A 14 29.22 -20.18 -19.74
N ILE A 15 29.18 -21.39 -19.15
CA ILE A 15 29.92 -21.73 -17.92
C ILE A 15 31.42 -21.39 -17.97
N PRO A 16 32.18 -21.69 -19.04
CA PRO A 16 33.61 -21.38 -19.11
C PRO A 16 33.95 -19.89 -19.04
N LEU A 17 33.01 -19.03 -19.44
CA LEU A 17 33.19 -17.57 -19.51
C LEU A 17 32.89 -16.86 -18.17
N ILE A 18 32.43 -17.59 -17.16
CA ILE A 18 31.93 -17.03 -15.90
C ILE A 18 32.97 -17.20 -14.79
N SER A 19 33.26 -16.12 -14.07
CA SER A 19 34.13 -16.16 -12.89
C SER A 19 33.57 -17.07 -11.79
N LYS A 20 34.46 -17.71 -11.04
CA LYS A 20 34.13 -18.56 -9.87
C LYS A 20 33.70 -17.76 -8.64
N ASN A 21 33.59 -16.43 -8.74
CA ASN A 21 33.17 -15.55 -7.66
C ASN A 21 31.69 -15.73 -7.29
N PRO A 22 31.29 -15.32 -6.07
CA PRO A 22 29.89 -15.18 -5.71
C PRO A 22 29.18 -14.18 -6.62
N GLY A 23 27.87 -14.37 -6.77
CA GLY A 23 27.06 -13.41 -7.50
C GLY A 23 25.68 -13.94 -7.84
N ILE A 24 25.06 -13.27 -8.79
CA ILE A 24 23.73 -13.60 -9.30
C ILE A 24 23.82 -14.02 -10.78
N TYR A 25 22.84 -14.82 -11.20
CA TYR A 25 22.61 -15.14 -12.59
C TYR A 25 21.13 -14.92 -12.94
N LYS A 26 20.86 -14.53 -14.19
CA LYS A 26 19.52 -14.34 -14.72
C LYS A 26 19.34 -15.23 -15.94
N MET A 27 18.26 -15.98 -15.98
CA MET A 27 17.83 -16.72 -17.17
C MET A 27 16.79 -15.89 -17.91
N LEU A 28 17.00 -15.66 -19.20
CA LEU A 28 16.15 -14.82 -20.04
C LEU A 28 15.51 -15.61 -21.17
N SER A 29 14.29 -15.22 -21.55
CA SER A 29 13.57 -15.75 -22.71
C SER A 29 14.16 -15.21 -24.02
N SER A 30 13.66 -15.72 -25.16
CA SER A 30 13.97 -15.20 -26.49
C SER A 30 13.59 -13.74 -26.69
N SER A 31 12.57 -13.25 -25.97
CA SER A 31 12.12 -11.85 -25.98
C SER A 31 12.88 -10.94 -25.01
N GLY A 32 13.86 -11.47 -24.26
CA GLY A 32 14.60 -10.74 -23.22
C GLY A 32 13.85 -10.61 -21.89
N GLU A 33 12.74 -11.32 -21.70
CA GLU A 33 12.03 -11.37 -20.41
C GLU A 33 12.87 -12.17 -19.38
N ILE A 34 13.02 -11.64 -18.18
CA ILE A 34 13.72 -12.36 -17.10
C ILE A 34 12.79 -13.44 -16.53
N LEU A 35 13.16 -14.70 -16.79
CA LEU A 35 12.41 -15.88 -16.37
C LEU A 35 12.71 -16.25 -14.92
N TYR A 36 13.99 -16.18 -14.54
CA TYR A 36 14.49 -16.57 -13.23
C TYR A 36 15.73 -15.76 -12.85
N ILE A 37 15.86 -15.49 -11.56
CA ILE A 37 17.04 -14.91 -10.93
C ILE A 37 17.47 -15.84 -9.81
N GLY A 38 18.73 -16.25 -9.79
CA GLY A 38 19.30 -17.03 -8.71
C GLY A 38 20.61 -16.43 -8.22
N LYS A 39 20.92 -16.66 -6.95
CA LYS A 39 22.25 -16.41 -6.38
C LYS A 39 23.10 -17.68 -6.32
N ALA A 40 24.42 -17.51 -6.27
CA ALA A 40 25.35 -18.60 -6.02
C ALA A 40 26.62 -18.10 -5.34
N LYS A 41 27.20 -18.91 -4.43
CA LYS A 41 28.58 -18.72 -3.94
C LYS A 41 29.61 -18.94 -5.04
N ASN A 42 29.32 -19.86 -5.96
CA ASN A 42 30.11 -20.14 -7.15
C ASN A 42 29.13 -20.35 -8.32
N ILE A 43 29.03 -19.35 -9.20
CA ILE A 43 28.07 -19.36 -10.30
C ILE A 43 28.29 -20.55 -11.23
N PRO A 44 29.52 -20.87 -11.70
CA PRO A 44 29.77 -22.02 -12.56
C PRO A 44 29.26 -23.35 -11.98
N ASN A 45 29.55 -23.64 -10.70
CA ASN A 45 29.12 -24.88 -10.05
C ASN A 45 27.59 -24.95 -9.92
N ARG A 46 26.94 -23.82 -9.61
CA ARG A 46 25.48 -23.75 -9.53
C ARG A 46 24.83 -23.96 -10.91
N LEU A 47 25.43 -23.43 -11.96
CA LEU A 47 24.93 -23.63 -13.32
C LEU A 47 25.11 -25.06 -13.80
N LYS A 48 26.24 -25.70 -13.45
CA LYS A 48 26.47 -27.12 -13.74
C LYS A 48 25.37 -28.03 -13.18
N SER A 49 24.82 -27.73 -11.99
CA SER A 49 23.74 -28.56 -11.43
C SER A 49 22.47 -28.58 -12.29
N TYR A 50 22.19 -27.51 -13.05
CA TYR A 50 21.04 -27.52 -13.98
C TYR A 50 21.28 -28.34 -15.24
N VAL A 51 22.54 -28.56 -15.62
CA VAL A 51 22.91 -29.28 -16.85
C VAL A 51 23.16 -30.76 -16.55
N ALA A 52 23.74 -31.08 -15.40
CA ALA A 52 24.16 -32.42 -15.03
C ALA A 52 23.03 -33.30 -14.47
N ASP A 53 22.00 -32.70 -13.86
CA ASP A 53 20.92 -33.45 -13.23
C ASP A 53 19.90 -33.94 -14.28
N SER A 54 19.65 -35.24 -14.30
CA SER A 54 18.66 -35.89 -15.16
C SER A 54 17.26 -35.85 -14.56
N ASN A 55 17.11 -35.65 -13.25
CA ASN A 55 15.83 -35.65 -12.53
C ASN A 55 15.49 -34.26 -11.99
N LEU A 56 15.41 -33.27 -12.88
CA LEU A 56 15.02 -31.92 -12.50
C LEU A 56 13.52 -31.84 -12.21
N PRO A 57 13.10 -31.02 -11.23
CA PRO A 57 11.68 -30.72 -11.07
C PRO A 57 11.07 -30.14 -12.35
N ILE A 58 9.83 -30.51 -12.69
CA ILE A 58 9.13 -30.11 -13.92
C ILE A 58 9.18 -28.60 -14.17
N ARG A 59 9.06 -27.79 -13.11
CA ARG A 59 9.21 -26.33 -13.17
C ARG A 59 10.58 -25.92 -13.71
N THR A 60 11.64 -26.52 -13.20
CA THR A 60 13.02 -26.22 -13.60
C THR A 60 13.23 -26.59 -15.06
N GLU A 61 12.71 -27.74 -15.50
CA GLU A 61 12.74 -28.13 -16.92
C GLU A 61 12.03 -27.12 -17.81
N ARG A 62 10.81 -26.68 -17.43
CA ARG A 62 10.06 -25.65 -18.16
C ARG A 62 10.79 -24.30 -18.19
N MET A 63 11.45 -23.92 -17.10
CA MET A 63 12.25 -22.70 -17.06
C MET A 63 13.45 -22.81 -18.01
N LEU A 64 14.17 -23.94 -17.98
CA LEU A 64 15.31 -24.19 -18.85
C LEU A 64 14.90 -24.23 -20.32
N SER A 65 13.78 -24.87 -20.66
CA SER A 65 13.31 -24.95 -22.05
C SER A 65 12.93 -23.61 -22.67
N LEU A 66 12.58 -22.62 -21.84
CA LEU A 66 12.31 -21.26 -22.27
C LEU A 66 13.56 -20.35 -22.25
N THR A 67 14.67 -20.82 -21.66
CA THR A 67 15.90 -20.03 -21.51
C THR A 67 16.65 -19.93 -22.83
N HIS A 68 16.82 -18.72 -23.33
CA HIS A 68 17.56 -18.41 -24.56
C HIS A 68 18.85 -17.62 -24.30
N ASN A 69 18.97 -16.97 -23.14
CA ASN A 69 20.15 -16.22 -22.76
C ASN A 69 20.40 -16.30 -21.24
N LEU A 70 21.66 -16.14 -20.85
CA LEU A 70 22.13 -16.15 -19.47
C LEU A 70 23.01 -14.92 -19.21
N GLU A 71 22.59 -14.09 -18.25
CA GLU A 71 23.37 -12.97 -17.72
C GLU A 71 23.91 -13.31 -16.34
N THR A 72 25.11 -12.81 -16.00
CA THR A 72 25.68 -12.94 -14.65
C THR A 72 26.16 -11.59 -14.12
N THR A 73 26.17 -11.44 -12.81
CA THR A 73 26.73 -10.28 -12.12
C THR A 73 27.45 -10.77 -10.88
N THR A 74 28.75 -10.54 -10.80
CA THR A 74 29.58 -10.94 -9.66
C THR A 74 29.42 -9.96 -8.50
N THR A 75 29.58 -10.45 -7.28
CA THR A 75 29.58 -9.66 -6.04
C THR A 75 30.82 -10.00 -5.22
N ASN A 76 31.17 -9.16 -4.24
CA ASN A 76 32.36 -9.38 -3.43
C ASN A 76 32.18 -10.55 -2.46
N ASN A 77 30.94 -10.80 -2.04
CA ASN A 77 30.59 -11.87 -1.13
C ASN A 77 29.18 -12.40 -1.38
N GLU A 78 28.86 -13.53 -0.74
CA GLU A 78 27.57 -14.20 -0.87
C GLU A 78 26.41 -13.41 -0.23
N SER A 79 26.68 -12.60 0.80
CA SER A 79 25.69 -11.75 1.45
C SER A 79 25.20 -10.62 0.52
N GLU A 80 26.11 -10.01 -0.25
CA GLU A 80 25.77 -9.06 -1.31
C GLU A 80 24.95 -9.73 -2.41
N ALA A 81 25.31 -10.95 -2.81
CA ALA A 81 24.54 -11.71 -3.81
C ALA A 81 23.11 -11.96 -3.34
N LEU A 82 22.91 -12.34 -2.08
CA LEU A 82 21.58 -12.55 -1.48
C LEU A 82 20.73 -11.27 -1.47
N LEU A 83 21.31 -10.14 -1.04
CA LEU A 83 20.59 -8.85 -1.03
C LEU A 83 20.27 -8.38 -2.46
N LEU A 84 21.20 -8.55 -3.40
CA LEU A 84 21.01 -8.18 -4.80
C LEU A 84 19.94 -9.05 -5.47
N GLU A 85 19.94 -10.36 -5.22
CA GLU A 85 18.90 -11.28 -5.68
C GLU A 85 17.51 -10.86 -5.18
N ALA A 86 17.35 -10.63 -3.88
CA ALA A 86 16.08 -10.20 -3.30
C ALA A 86 15.57 -8.89 -3.93
N ASN A 87 16.48 -7.94 -4.16
CA ASN A 87 16.20 -6.68 -4.84
C ASN A 87 15.71 -6.89 -6.28
N LEU A 88 16.40 -7.72 -7.06
CA LEU A 88 16.06 -7.94 -8.46
C LEU A 88 14.80 -8.80 -8.64
N ILE A 89 14.59 -9.81 -7.80
CA ILE A 89 13.33 -10.57 -7.76
C ILE A 89 12.16 -9.61 -7.50
N LYS A 90 12.32 -8.69 -6.55
CA LYS A 90 11.28 -7.69 -6.25
C LYS A 90 11.04 -6.72 -7.40
N LYS A 91 12.11 -6.27 -8.08
CA LYS A 91 12.04 -5.33 -9.21
C LYS A 91 11.41 -5.96 -10.44
N HIS A 92 11.85 -7.16 -10.82
CA HIS A 92 11.49 -7.79 -12.09
C HIS A 92 10.36 -8.82 -11.97
N LYS A 93 10.12 -9.36 -10.77
CA LYS A 93 9.09 -10.38 -10.47
C LYS A 93 9.11 -11.55 -11.46
N PRO A 94 10.26 -12.23 -11.64
CA PRO A 94 10.39 -13.28 -12.64
C PRO A 94 9.39 -14.41 -12.38
N ARG A 95 8.87 -15.00 -13.47
CA ARG A 95 7.81 -16.02 -13.42
C ARG A 95 8.17 -17.22 -12.55
N TYR A 96 9.44 -17.65 -12.61
CA TYR A 96 9.93 -18.85 -11.95
C TYR A 96 10.65 -18.55 -10.63
N ASN A 97 10.48 -17.38 -10.02
CA ASN A 97 10.91 -17.14 -8.64
C ASN A 97 9.74 -17.26 -7.65
N ILE A 98 10.04 -17.55 -6.40
CA ILE A 98 9.08 -17.32 -5.30
C ILE A 98 8.93 -15.81 -5.13
N LEU A 99 7.71 -15.27 -5.13
CA LEU A 99 7.45 -13.83 -5.14
C LEU A 99 6.60 -13.39 -3.95
N LEU A 100 7.08 -12.41 -3.20
CA LEU A 100 6.26 -11.71 -2.21
C LEU A 100 5.36 -10.65 -2.90
N ARG A 101 4.04 -10.91 -2.96
CA ARG A 101 3.08 -10.01 -3.65
C ARG A 101 2.69 -8.76 -2.86
N ASP A 102 2.64 -8.84 -1.53
CA ASP A 102 2.28 -7.73 -0.64
C ASP A 102 3.53 -7.12 -0.02
N ASP A 103 3.96 -5.98 -0.55
CA ASP A 103 5.20 -5.26 -0.21
C ASP A 103 4.93 -3.91 0.44
N LYS A 104 3.74 -3.70 1.00
CA LYS A 104 3.39 -2.44 1.67
C LYS A 104 4.42 -2.10 2.74
N SER A 105 4.93 -0.87 2.70
CA SER A 105 5.73 -0.33 3.79
C SER A 105 4.90 -0.31 5.07
N PHE A 106 5.44 -0.87 6.15
CA PHE A 106 4.78 -0.81 7.44
C PHE A 106 4.66 0.63 7.94
N PRO A 107 3.52 0.98 8.54
CA PRO A 107 3.41 2.24 9.27
C PRO A 107 4.31 2.19 10.51
N TYR A 108 5.01 3.30 10.74
CA TYR A 108 5.70 3.63 11.97
C TYR A 108 5.03 4.85 12.60
N ILE A 109 5.12 4.98 13.91
CA ILE A 109 4.88 6.23 14.62
C ILE A 109 6.22 6.96 14.72
N TYR A 110 6.23 8.24 14.35
CA TYR A 110 7.39 9.11 14.37
C TYR A 110 7.15 10.27 15.35
N ILE A 111 8.18 10.56 16.15
CA ILE A 111 8.26 11.74 17.01
C ILE A 111 9.57 12.47 16.68
N GLY A 112 9.48 13.73 16.26
CA GLY A 112 10.65 14.54 15.96
C GLY A 112 11.40 14.94 17.22
N ASN A 113 12.72 14.89 17.18
CA ASN A 113 13.61 15.30 18.27
C ASN A 113 14.03 16.78 18.16
N LYS A 114 13.97 17.37 16.97
CA LYS A 114 14.31 18.79 16.72
C LYS A 114 13.12 19.74 16.79
N ASP A 115 11.90 19.20 16.87
CA ASP A 115 10.68 20.01 16.85
C ASP A 115 10.50 20.72 18.20
N LYS A 116 10.17 22.02 18.19
CA LYS A 116 9.87 22.78 19.44
C LYS A 116 8.67 22.18 20.19
N TRP A 117 7.69 21.68 19.44
CA TRP A 117 6.47 21.07 19.94
C TRP A 117 6.25 19.73 19.21
N PRO A 118 6.95 18.65 19.59
CA PRO A 118 6.87 17.38 18.89
C PRO A 118 5.45 16.83 18.83
N GLN A 119 5.08 16.27 17.68
CA GLN A 119 3.79 15.60 17.47
C GLN A 119 3.97 14.13 17.13
N LEU A 120 2.98 13.32 17.49
CA LEU A 120 2.89 11.93 17.05
C LEU A 120 2.36 11.89 15.62
N THR A 121 3.21 11.51 14.67
CA THR A 121 2.81 11.36 13.27
C THR A 121 3.03 9.95 12.80
N LYS A 122 2.26 9.53 11.80
CA LYS A 122 2.49 8.26 11.10
C LYS A 122 3.45 8.47 9.94
N LEU A 123 4.45 7.61 9.83
CA LEU A 123 5.34 7.56 8.68
C LEU A 123 5.18 6.22 7.95
N ARG A 124 5.26 6.27 6.62
CA ARG A 124 5.43 5.10 5.77
C ARG A 124 6.68 5.30 4.91
N GLY A 125 7.49 4.26 4.78
CA GLY A 125 8.69 4.27 3.94
C GLY A 125 9.97 4.59 4.70
N LYS A 126 10.95 5.19 4.01
CA LYS A 126 12.30 5.43 4.53
C LYS A 126 12.29 6.40 5.72
N LYS A 127 13.07 6.07 6.75
CA LYS A 127 13.27 6.87 7.97
C LYS A 127 14.31 7.98 7.72
N THR A 128 13.96 8.98 6.93
CA THR A 128 14.90 10.06 6.56
C THR A 128 14.98 11.18 7.60
N LYS A 129 13.94 11.37 8.42
CA LYS A 129 13.90 12.44 9.43
C LYS A 129 14.63 12.02 10.71
N SER A 130 15.32 12.94 11.37
CA SER A 130 15.92 12.66 12.68
C SER A 130 14.82 12.64 13.75
N GLY A 131 14.81 11.61 14.59
CA GLY A 131 13.82 11.46 15.65
C GLY A 131 13.60 10.00 16.06
N TYR A 132 12.54 9.78 16.81
CA TYR A 132 12.19 8.47 17.35
C TYR A 132 11.19 7.76 16.43
N TYR A 133 11.47 6.50 16.12
CA TYR A 133 10.65 5.67 15.27
C TYR A 133 10.17 4.43 16.01
N PHE A 134 8.86 4.31 16.09
CA PHE A 134 8.17 3.25 16.80
C PHE A 134 7.45 2.39 15.77
N GLY A 135 7.85 1.12 15.66
CA GLY A 135 7.24 0.17 14.74
C GLY A 135 8.15 -1.02 14.45
N PRO A 136 7.82 -1.84 13.45
CA PRO A 136 6.68 -1.70 12.54
C PRO A 136 5.32 -2.06 13.19
N PHE A 137 4.26 -1.35 12.81
CA PHE A 137 2.89 -1.77 13.12
C PHE A 137 2.32 -2.63 12.00
N ALA A 138 1.56 -3.67 12.33
CA ALA A 138 1.00 -4.57 11.33
C ALA A 138 0.00 -3.92 10.37
N SER A 139 -0.69 -2.86 10.80
CA SER A 139 -1.65 -2.14 9.96
C SER A 139 -1.69 -0.65 10.28
N ILE A 140 -2.23 0.14 9.34
CA ILE A 140 -2.52 1.57 9.58
C ILE A 140 -3.54 1.72 10.70
N GLY A 141 -4.50 0.80 10.80
CA GLY A 141 -5.52 0.80 11.85
C GLY A 141 -4.88 0.70 13.23
N SER A 142 -3.97 -0.26 13.40
CA SER A 142 -3.19 -0.46 14.63
C SER A 142 -2.37 0.78 14.98
N ALA A 143 -1.62 1.33 14.03
CA ALA A 143 -0.83 2.55 14.25
C ALA A 143 -1.71 3.76 14.64
N ASN A 144 -2.83 3.98 13.94
CA ASN A 144 -3.76 5.07 14.24
C ASN A 144 -4.40 4.90 15.63
N TRP A 145 -4.75 3.68 16.00
CA TRP A 145 -5.32 3.38 17.32
C TRP A 145 -4.29 3.67 18.43
N THR A 146 -3.05 3.21 18.26
CA THR A 146 -1.95 3.53 19.19
C THR A 146 -1.70 5.03 19.29
N ILE A 147 -1.62 5.76 18.16
CA ILE A 147 -1.50 7.23 18.17
C ILE A 147 -2.63 7.87 18.97
N LYS A 148 -3.90 7.49 18.71
CA LYS A 148 -5.06 8.05 19.41
C LYS A 148 -4.98 7.85 20.93
N ILE A 149 -4.50 6.69 21.36
CA ILE A 149 -4.38 6.40 22.78
C ILE A 149 -3.23 7.19 23.41
N LEU A 150 -2.06 7.22 22.77
CA LEU A 150 -0.92 8.00 23.26
C LEU A 150 -1.26 9.49 23.35
N GLN A 151 -1.94 10.03 22.34
CA GLN A 151 -2.44 11.41 22.36
C GLN A 151 -3.40 11.65 23.52
N LYS A 152 -4.28 10.69 23.84
CA LYS A 152 -5.19 10.81 24.99
C LYS A 152 -4.45 10.79 26.34
N ILE A 153 -3.51 9.86 26.51
CA ILE A 153 -2.81 9.66 27.79
C ILE A 153 -1.82 10.78 28.06
N PHE A 154 -1.01 11.13 27.06
CA PHE A 154 0.07 12.10 27.15
C PHE A 154 -0.37 13.50 26.67
N GLN A 155 -1.65 13.69 26.32
CA GLN A 155 -2.21 14.99 25.89
C GLN A 155 -1.36 15.71 24.83
N LEU A 156 -0.72 14.94 23.95
CA LEU A 156 0.16 15.46 22.91
C LEU A 156 -0.64 16.12 21.81
N ARG A 157 -0.07 17.15 21.18
CA ARG A 157 -0.75 17.89 20.12
C ARG A 157 -1.05 17.00 18.92
N VAL A 158 -2.17 17.29 18.26
CA VAL A 158 -2.67 16.55 17.09
C VAL A 158 -2.67 17.41 15.82
N CYS A 159 -2.71 18.74 15.98
CA CYS A 159 -2.70 19.68 14.86
C CYS A 159 -1.36 19.67 14.12
N ASP A 160 -1.43 19.85 12.79
CA ASP A 160 -0.25 20.11 11.97
C ASP A 160 0.36 21.49 12.28
N ASP A 161 1.57 21.74 11.79
CA ASP A 161 2.30 22.98 12.07
C ASP A 161 1.58 24.23 11.54
N THR A 162 0.83 24.10 10.45
CA THR A 162 0.07 25.21 9.87
C THR A 162 -1.09 25.62 10.77
N VAL A 163 -1.89 24.65 11.23
CA VAL A 163 -2.99 24.90 12.17
C VAL A 163 -2.43 25.33 13.52
N PHE A 164 -1.31 24.75 13.96
CA PHE A 164 -0.66 25.12 15.22
C PHE A 164 -0.26 26.60 15.27
N LYS A 165 0.30 27.14 14.19
CA LYS A 165 0.77 28.54 14.13
C LYS A 165 -0.34 29.58 14.02
N ASN A 166 -1.49 29.21 13.45
CA ASN A 166 -2.59 30.13 13.17
C ASN A 166 -3.75 29.96 14.19
N ARG A 167 -3.42 29.56 15.43
CA ARG A 167 -4.40 29.20 16.46
C ARG A 167 -4.37 30.25 17.57
N ASP A 168 -5.44 31.02 17.69
CA ASP A 168 -5.56 32.02 18.75
C ASP A 168 -6.37 31.51 19.96
N ARG A 169 -7.18 30.46 19.77
CA ARG A 169 -8.00 29.85 20.82
C ARG A 169 -7.85 28.33 20.91
N PRO A 170 -7.96 27.72 22.11
CA PRO A 170 -7.86 26.29 22.28
C PRO A 170 -8.95 25.53 21.50
N CYS A 171 -8.64 24.29 21.12
CA CYS A 171 -9.55 23.46 20.34
C CYS A 171 -10.46 22.60 21.22
N ILE A 172 -11.47 22.00 20.59
CA ILE A 172 -12.28 20.96 21.22
C ILE A 172 -11.42 19.85 21.84
N LEU A 173 -10.27 19.49 21.25
CA LEU A 173 -9.39 18.46 21.80
C LEU A 173 -8.80 18.85 23.16
N PHE A 174 -8.56 20.14 23.42
CA PHE A 174 -8.17 20.62 24.74
C PHE A 174 -9.34 20.54 25.73
N GLN A 175 -10.53 20.97 25.32
CA GLN A 175 -11.73 20.93 26.16
C GLN A 175 -12.07 19.51 26.61
N ILE A 176 -11.93 18.52 25.73
CA ILE A 176 -12.11 17.09 26.06
C ILE A 176 -10.84 16.42 26.62
N LYS A 177 -9.86 17.21 27.08
CA LYS A 177 -8.62 16.76 27.75
C LYS A 177 -7.76 15.76 26.96
N ARG A 178 -7.70 15.92 25.63
CA ARG A 178 -6.86 15.14 24.69
C ARG A 178 -5.63 15.89 24.16
N CYS A 179 -5.48 17.17 24.49
CA CYS A 179 -4.36 18.01 24.11
C CYS A 179 -4.10 18.99 25.25
N SER A 180 -2.84 19.30 25.56
CA SER A 180 -2.45 20.32 26.54
C SER A 180 -2.44 21.75 25.98
N ALA A 181 -2.93 21.94 24.75
CA ALA A 181 -3.02 23.21 24.04
C ALA A 181 -1.71 24.05 23.97
N PRO A 182 -0.57 23.46 23.58
CA PRO A 182 0.67 24.22 23.39
C PRO A 182 0.61 25.31 22.30
N CYS A 183 -0.41 25.29 21.44
CA CYS A 183 -0.59 26.29 20.38
C CYS A 183 -1.05 27.67 20.90
N VAL A 184 -1.60 27.72 22.11
CA VAL A 184 -2.04 28.96 22.78
C VAL A 184 -1.37 29.10 24.15
N GLU A 185 -0.20 28.48 24.29
CA GLU A 185 0.70 28.63 25.46
C GLU A 185 0.11 28.22 26.83
N HIS A 186 -0.94 27.39 26.87
CA HIS A 186 -1.50 26.82 28.10
C HIS A 186 -0.58 25.79 28.81
N ILE A 187 0.55 25.45 28.21
CA ILE A 187 1.57 24.57 28.78
C ILE A 187 2.96 25.09 28.40
N THR A 188 3.91 25.03 29.32
CA THR A 188 5.28 25.45 29.02
C THR A 188 5.97 24.43 28.10
N LYS A 189 6.98 24.89 27.36
CA LYS A 189 7.80 24.00 26.51
C LYS A 189 8.44 22.86 27.32
N LYS A 190 8.91 23.17 28.54
CA LYS A 190 9.60 22.20 29.40
C LYS A 190 8.65 21.08 29.83
N GLU A 191 7.46 21.43 30.32
CA GLU A 191 6.45 20.45 30.74
C GLU A 191 5.92 19.60 29.58
N TYR A 192 5.73 20.21 28.41
CA TYR A 192 5.33 19.46 27.22
C TYR A 192 6.40 18.46 26.80
N LEU A 193 7.68 18.83 26.82
CA LEU A 193 8.78 17.92 26.52
C LEU A 193 8.89 16.78 27.54
N THR A 194 8.64 17.02 28.81
CA THR A 194 8.52 15.94 29.81
C THR A 194 7.45 14.93 29.40
N THR A 195 6.30 15.43 28.97
CA THR A 195 5.19 14.58 28.55
C THR A 195 5.47 13.82 27.25
N VAL A 196 6.22 14.43 26.32
CA VAL A 196 6.75 13.75 25.11
C VAL A 196 7.73 12.64 25.50
N ASN A 197 8.63 12.90 26.47
CA ASN A 197 9.58 11.90 26.95
C ASN A 197 8.88 10.73 27.65
N ASP A 198 7.83 11.00 28.43
CA ASP A 198 6.99 9.94 29.02
C ASP A 198 6.32 9.09 27.93
N ALA A 199 5.84 9.71 26.85
CA ALA A 199 5.30 8.97 25.72
C ALA A 199 6.35 8.08 25.05
N ILE A 200 7.57 8.60 24.84
CA ILE A 200 8.71 7.85 24.28
C ILE A 200 9.06 6.66 25.17
N ASP A 201 9.19 6.89 26.48
CA ASP A 201 9.53 5.86 27.45
C ASP A 201 8.45 4.79 27.55
N PHE A 202 7.18 5.18 27.49
CA PHE A 202 6.05 4.25 27.52
C PHE A 202 6.09 3.29 26.33
N ILE A 203 6.21 3.83 25.11
CA ILE A 203 6.24 3.03 23.88
C ILE A 203 7.51 2.17 23.81
N SER A 204 8.61 2.65 24.42
CA SER A 204 9.86 1.89 24.53
C SER A 204 9.80 0.76 25.57
N GLY A 205 8.69 0.61 26.30
CA GLY A 205 8.46 -0.48 27.26
C GLY A 205 8.79 -0.13 28.71
N LYS A 206 9.12 1.11 29.04
CA LYS A 206 9.38 1.58 30.43
C LYS A 206 8.09 1.95 31.16
N SER A 207 7.02 1.19 30.93
CA SER A 207 5.66 1.53 31.37
C SER A 207 5.45 1.49 32.89
N ARG A 208 6.17 0.62 33.62
CA ARG A 208 6.05 0.49 35.09
C ARG A 208 6.48 1.76 35.83
N ARG A 209 7.53 2.43 35.33
CA ARG A 209 8.02 3.69 35.93
C ARG A 209 6.97 4.78 35.82
N ILE A 210 6.36 4.91 34.65
CA ILE A 210 5.34 5.94 34.38
C ILE A 210 4.09 5.70 35.22
N GLN A 211 3.62 4.45 35.33
CA GLN A 211 2.51 4.10 36.21
C GLN A 211 2.80 4.45 37.68
N LYS A 212 4.02 4.16 38.17
CA LYS A 212 4.41 4.51 39.54
C LYS A 212 4.44 6.02 39.76
N ASN A 213 4.93 6.79 38.78
CA ASN A 213 4.94 8.25 38.85
C ASN A 213 3.52 8.82 38.85
N LEU A 214 2.65 8.36 37.95
CA LEU A 214 1.24 8.78 37.92
C LEU A 214 0.49 8.41 39.20
N SER A 215 0.80 7.28 39.83
CA SER A 215 0.20 6.90 41.12
C SER A 215 0.61 7.88 42.22
N LYS A 216 1.90 8.25 42.28
CA LYS A 216 2.40 9.26 43.22
C LYS A 216 1.77 10.63 42.98
N GLU A 217 1.62 11.04 41.72
CA GLU A 217 0.94 12.29 41.37
C GLU A 217 -0.53 12.28 41.79
N MET A 218 -1.23 11.17 41.57
CA MET A 218 -2.62 10.98 41.99
C MET A 218 -2.76 11.06 43.52
N GLU A 219 -1.91 10.35 44.26
CA GLU A 219 -1.90 10.37 45.72
C GLU A 219 -1.59 11.76 46.28
N LYS A 220 -0.61 12.46 45.68
CA LYS A 220 -0.27 13.83 46.08
C LYS A 220 -1.44 14.79 45.83
N ALA A 221 -2.02 14.77 44.64
CA ALA A 221 -3.18 15.62 44.30
C ALA A 221 -4.38 15.32 45.21
N SER A 222 -4.63 14.05 45.54
CA SER A 222 -5.68 13.67 46.47
C SER A 222 -5.44 14.19 47.90
N LYS A 223 -4.18 14.20 48.37
CA LYS A 223 -3.81 14.78 49.67
C LYS A 223 -3.96 16.30 49.70
N GLU A 224 -3.71 16.96 48.57
CA GLU A 224 -3.91 18.40 48.37
C GLU A 224 -5.37 18.78 48.07
N LEU A 225 -6.30 17.82 48.12
CA LEU A 225 -7.73 17.98 47.79
C LEU A 225 -8.01 18.44 46.34
N ASP A 226 -7.05 18.30 45.43
CA ASP A 226 -7.18 18.57 43.99
C ASP A 226 -7.71 17.32 43.27
N TYR A 227 -9.01 17.09 43.42
CA TYR A 227 -9.69 15.90 42.87
C TYR A 227 -9.71 15.87 41.33
N GLU A 228 -9.64 17.03 40.67
CA GLU A 228 -9.55 17.08 39.20
C GLU A 228 -8.22 16.52 38.69
N LYS A 229 -7.10 16.96 39.28
CA LYS A 229 -5.77 16.41 38.94
C LYS A 229 -5.68 14.92 39.29
N ALA A 230 -6.20 14.52 40.45
CA ALA A 230 -6.24 13.11 40.85
C ALA A 230 -7.04 12.26 39.85
N ALA A 231 -8.20 12.74 39.38
CA ALA A 231 -9.01 12.05 38.38
C ALA A 231 -8.29 11.90 37.04
N ILE A 232 -7.57 12.94 36.57
CA ILE A 232 -6.76 12.88 35.34
C ILE A 232 -5.68 11.81 35.46
N ALA A 233 -4.94 11.77 36.57
CA ALA A 233 -3.88 10.78 36.80
C ALA A 233 -4.45 9.36 36.85
N ARG A 234 -5.56 9.16 37.58
CA ARG A 234 -6.30 7.88 37.64
C ARG A 234 -6.74 7.39 36.27
N ASP A 235 -7.33 8.28 35.46
CA ASP A 235 -7.83 7.94 34.14
C ASP A 235 -6.69 7.61 33.16
N ARG A 236 -5.53 8.27 33.30
CA ARG A 236 -4.29 7.92 32.59
C ARG A 236 -3.79 6.53 33.00
N ILE A 237 -3.76 6.21 34.30
CA ILE A 237 -3.40 4.88 34.79
C ILE A 237 -4.34 3.82 34.22
N LYS A 238 -5.66 4.06 34.25
CA LYS A 238 -6.67 3.14 33.69
C LYS A 238 -6.44 2.89 32.20
N ALA A 239 -6.19 3.93 31.43
CA ALA A 239 -5.90 3.82 30.00
C ALA A 239 -4.58 3.07 29.73
N LEU A 240 -3.51 3.34 30.48
CA LEU A 240 -2.24 2.62 30.39
C LEU A 240 -2.42 1.12 30.69
N THR A 241 -3.19 0.81 31.74
CA THR A 241 -3.50 -0.56 32.13
C THR A 241 -4.28 -1.28 31.03
N GLN A 242 -5.28 -0.64 30.40
CA GLN A 242 -6.05 -1.23 29.28
C GLN A 242 -5.17 -1.60 28.07
N ILE A 243 -4.17 -0.79 27.71
CA ILE A 243 -3.21 -1.12 26.65
C ILE A 243 -2.41 -2.36 27.05
N GLN A 244 -1.97 -2.43 28.30
CA GLN A 244 -1.22 -3.59 28.79
C GLN A 244 -2.08 -4.85 28.86
N THR A 245 -3.32 -4.79 29.37
CA THR A 245 -4.22 -5.96 29.46
C THR A 245 -4.69 -6.47 28.11
N SER A 246 -5.02 -5.58 27.16
CA SER A 246 -5.34 -6.02 25.78
C SER A 246 -4.17 -6.71 25.08
N GLN A 247 -2.94 -6.46 25.54
CA GLN A 247 -1.72 -7.12 25.05
C GLN A 247 -1.23 -8.29 25.94
N LYS A 248 -1.80 -8.49 27.15
CA LYS A 248 -1.41 -9.53 28.12
C LYS A 248 -1.61 -10.97 27.63
N ILE A 249 -2.37 -11.18 26.55
CA ILE A 249 -2.51 -12.49 25.91
C ILE A 249 -1.15 -13.00 25.36
N ASN A 250 -0.13 -12.13 25.23
CA ASN A 250 1.23 -12.50 24.85
C ASN A 250 2.28 -11.97 25.86
N GLN A 251 2.26 -12.44 27.11
CA GLN A 251 3.44 -12.30 27.98
C GLN A 251 4.60 -13.11 27.39
N THR A 252 5.40 -12.47 26.56
CA THR A 252 6.57 -13.07 25.97
C THR A 252 7.77 -12.27 26.44
N ASN A 253 8.85 -12.94 26.87
CA ASN A 253 10.13 -12.29 27.16
C ASN A 253 10.87 -11.86 25.88
N LEU A 254 10.15 -11.69 24.77
CA LEU A 254 10.68 -11.31 23.47
C LEU A 254 10.81 -9.78 23.43
N ASN A 255 12.00 -9.27 23.73
CA ASN A 255 12.25 -7.82 23.68
C ASN A 255 12.07 -7.26 22.27
N GLU A 256 12.74 -7.83 21.28
CA GLU A 256 12.67 -7.42 19.88
C GLU A 256 12.75 -8.68 19.02
N ALA A 257 11.58 -9.16 18.58
CA ALA A 257 11.50 -10.36 17.77
C ALA A 257 10.39 -10.26 16.73
N ASP A 258 10.52 -10.98 15.62
CA ASP A 258 9.39 -11.26 14.74
C ASP A 258 9.14 -12.77 14.74
N VAL A 259 7.87 -13.18 14.94
CA VAL A 259 7.46 -14.59 14.84
C VAL A 259 6.82 -14.78 13.47
N ILE A 260 7.44 -15.62 12.64
CA ILE A 260 7.07 -15.86 11.25
C ILE A 260 6.67 -17.33 11.11
N SER A 261 5.36 -17.58 10.99
CA SER A 261 4.84 -18.93 10.80
C SER A 261 4.28 -19.10 9.39
N ILE A 262 4.56 -20.25 8.78
CA ILE A 262 4.11 -20.62 7.44
C ILE A 262 3.13 -21.79 7.51
N TYR A 263 2.07 -21.74 6.72
CA TYR A 263 1.12 -22.84 6.49
C TYR A 263 0.90 -23.03 5.00
N LYS A 264 1.01 -24.27 4.52
CA LYS A 264 0.85 -24.64 3.11
C LYS A 264 -0.27 -25.69 2.98
N GLU A 265 -1.20 -25.44 2.08
CA GLU A 265 -2.35 -26.31 1.79
C GLU A 265 -2.68 -26.18 0.30
N THR A 266 -2.99 -27.30 -0.37
CA THR A 266 -3.39 -27.33 -1.80
C THR A 266 -2.47 -26.52 -2.75
N GLY A 267 -1.15 -26.58 -2.53
CA GLY A 267 -0.17 -25.87 -3.36
C GLY A 267 -0.14 -24.34 -3.18
N LYS A 268 -0.88 -23.80 -2.21
CA LYS A 268 -0.87 -22.39 -1.81
C LYS A 268 -0.30 -22.25 -0.40
N THR A 269 0.28 -21.10 -0.12
CA THR A 269 0.89 -20.81 1.17
C THR A 269 0.42 -19.48 1.73
N CYS A 270 0.23 -19.45 3.04
CA CYS A 270 0.14 -18.23 3.83
C CYS A 270 1.29 -18.17 4.83
N VAL A 271 1.95 -17.01 4.91
CA VAL A 271 2.95 -16.68 5.92
C VAL A 271 2.38 -15.60 6.82
N GLN A 272 2.31 -15.88 8.11
CA GLN A 272 1.85 -14.96 9.13
C GLN A 272 3.04 -14.41 9.90
N VAL A 273 3.14 -13.08 9.96
CA VAL A 273 4.19 -12.38 10.74
C VAL A 273 3.54 -11.69 11.94
N PHE A 274 4.08 -11.91 13.12
CA PHE A 274 3.75 -11.19 14.36
C PHE A 274 4.95 -10.31 14.75
N PHE A 275 4.70 -9.03 15.04
CA PHE A 275 5.75 -8.07 15.35
C PHE A 275 5.85 -7.88 16.86
N PHE A 276 7.00 -8.23 17.46
CA PHE A 276 7.26 -8.00 18.87
C PHE A 276 8.33 -6.92 19.06
N ARG A 277 7.97 -5.82 19.71
CA ARG A 277 8.89 -4.73 20.08
C ARG A 277 8.62 -4.32 21.51
N SER A 278 9.68 -4.11 22.28
CA SER A 278 9.63 -3.78 23.71
C SER A 278 8.73 -4.73 24.53
N LYS A 279 8.79 -6.04 24.27
CA LYS A 279 7.95 -7.09 24.88
C LYS A 279 6.45 -6.99 24.58
N GLN A 280 6.05 -6.16 23.63
CA GLN A 280 4.66 -5.99 23.22
C GLN A 280 4.44 -6.52 21.81
N ASN A 281 3.25 -7.05 21.54
CA ASN A 281 2.82 -7.43 20.20
C ASN A 281 2.20 -6.20 19.49
N TRP A 282 2.81 -5.78 18.38
CA TRP A 282 2.41 -4.60 17.59
C TRP A 282 1.49 -4.97 16.43
N GLY A 283 0.92 -6.17 16.51
CA GLY A 283 -0.03 -6.75 15.59
C GLY A 283 0.59 -7.82 14.71
N ASN A 284 -0.24 -8.32 13.79
CA ASN A 284 0.11 -9.40 12.90
C ASN A 284 -0.37 -9.13 11.47
N GLN A 285 0.35 -9.64 10.47
CA GLN A 285 -0.03 -9.53 9.06
C GLN A 285 0.16 -10.86 8.33
N ALA A 286 -0.82 -11.21 7.49
CA ALA A 286 -0.79 -12.36 6.60
C ALA A 286 -0.20 -11.98 5.22
N PHE A 287 0.59 -12.87 4.65
CA PHE A 287 1.23 -12.74 3.35
C PHE A 287 1.02 -14.01 2.53
N PHE A 288 0.83 -13.85 1.22
CA PHE A 288 0.57 -14.96 0.29
C PHE A 288 1.67 -14.96 -0.77
N PRO A 289 2.84 -15.58 -0.49
CA PRO A 289 3.90 -15.68 -1.49
C PRO A 289 3.41 -16.48 -2.69
N LYS A 290 3.69 -16.01 -3.92
CA LYS A 290 3.47 -16.80 -5.14
C LYS A 290 4.66 -17.74 -5.29
N HIS A 291 4.40 -19.02 -5.41
CA HIS A 291 5.42 -20.05 -5.56
C HIS A 291 4.84 -21.18 -6.40
N ASP A 292 5.66 -22.15 -6.76
CA ASP A 292 5.19 -23.36 -7.43
C ASP A 292 4.57 -24.32 -6.39
N PRO A 293 3.49 -25.06 -6.71
CA PRO A 293 2.85 -25.98 -5.78
C PRO A 293 3.81 -26.96 -5.12
N ASP A 294 4.90 -27.35 -5.79
CA ASP A 294 5.85 -28.36 -5.30
C ASP A 294 7.00 -27.76 -4.47
N ASP A 295 7.10 -26.42 -4.38
CA ASP A 295 8.17 -25.77 -3.60
C ASP A 295 8.13 -26.19 -2.12
N ALA A 296 9.29 -26.55 -1.57
CA ALA A 296 9.40 -26.94 -0.18
C ALA A 296 9.16 -25.75 0.77
N VAL A 297 8.52 -26.02 1.91
CA VAL A 297 8.15 -25.00 2.91
C VAL A 297 9.37 -24.19 3.38
N LYS A 298 10.52 -24.85 3.60
CA LYS A 298 11.78 -24.22 4.02
C LYS A 298 12.31 -23.20 2.99
N ASP A 299 12.13 -23.46 1.70
CA ASP A 299 12.61 -22.59 0.62
C ASP A 299 11.67 -21.41 0.40
N ILE A 300 10.35 -21.64 0.51
CA ILE A 300 9.35 -20.58 0.53
C ILE A 300 9.60 -19.63 1.70
N LEU A 301 9.87 -20.18 2.89
CA LEU A 301 10.11 -19.38 4.09
C LEU A 301 11.42 -18.59 3.99
N SER A 302 12.51 -19.20 3.49
CA SER A 302 13.79 -18.52 3.26
C SER A 302 13.67 -17.36 2.27
N SER A 303 13.04 -17.63 1.11
CA SER A 303 12.80 -16.61 0.09
C SER A 303 11.87 -15.50 0.59
N PHE A 304 10.83 -15.85 1.36
CA PHE A 304 9.96 -14.88 2.02
C PHE A 304 10.76 -13.99 2.97
N ILE A 305 11.56 -14.54 3.88
CA ILE A 305 12.33 -13.79 4.87
C ILE A 305 13.33 -12.83 4.18
N SER A 306 14.06 -13.31 3.17
CA SER A 306 14.99 -12.50 2.38
C SER A 306 14.30 -11.31 1.70
N GLN A 307 13.22 -11.56 0.96
CA GLN A 307 12.45 -10.50 0.28
C GLN A 307 11.72 -9.59 1.26
N PHE A 308 11.25 -10.13 2.38
CA PHE A 308 10.52 -9.38 3.40
C PHE A 308 11.41 -8.33 4.04
N TYR A 309 12.63 -8.69 4.42
CA TYR A 309 13.59 -7.79 5.08
C TYR A 309 14.49 -6.99 4.13
N GLU A 310 14.31 -7.10 2.81
CA GLU A 310 15.03 -6.28 1.83
C GLU A 310 14.86 -4.78 2.10
N ASN A 311 13.64 -4.32 2.40
CA ASN A 311 13.35 -2.90 2.67
C ASN A 311 12.77 -2.63 4.07
N LYS A 312 12.98 -3.54 5.02
CA LYS A 312 12.40 -3.45 6.37
C LYS A 312 13.46 -3.61 7.44
N THR A 313 13.21 -3.01 8.59
CA THR A 313 14.08 -3.17 9.76
C THR A 313 14.00 -4.59 10.29
N ILE A 314 15.15 -5.23 10.44
CA ILE A 314 15.24 -6.62 10.90
C ILE A 314 15.28 -6.63 12.43
N PRO A 315 14.50 -7.47 13.13
CA PRO A 315 14.63 -7.62 14.59
C PRO A 315 15.94 -8.36 14.96
N VAL A 316 16.33 -8.33 16.24
CA VAL A 316 17.46 -9.14 16.73
C VAL A 316 17.16 -10.64 16.70
N LEU A 317 15.89 -11.02 16.76
CA LEU A 317 15.45 -12.41 16.78
C LEU A 317 14.30 -12.65 15.80
N ILE A 318 14.43 -13.66 14.94
CA ILE A 318 13.35 -14.17 14.09
C ILE A 318 13.04 -15.60 14.53
N ILE A 319 11.78 -15.85 14.89
CA ILE A 319 11.32 -17.17 15.31
C ILE A 319 10.44 -17.76 14.21
N THR A 320 10.67 -19.01 13.83
CA THR A 320 9.92 -19.70 12.78
C THR A 320 9.28 -21.01 13.28
N ASN A 321 8.19 -21.46 12.66
CA ASN A 321 7.61 -22.78 12.95
C ASN A 321 8.34 -23.92 12.23
N TYR A 322 8.96 -23.66 11.08
CA TYR A 322 9.80 -24.59 10.32
C TYR A 322 11.26 -24.10 10.25
N ASP A 323 12.17 -25.01 9.88
CA ASP A 323 13.54 -24.63 9.56
C ASP A 323 13.63 -23.84 8.25
N VAL A 324 14.72 -23.07 8.09
CA VAL A 324 14.93 -22.14 6.98
C VAL A 324 16.17 -22.53 6.21
N SER A 325 16.04 -22.66 4.89
CA SER A 325 17.18 -22.92 4.00
C SER A 325 18.22 -21.80 4.09
N GLU A 326 19.49 -22.18 4.17
CA GLU A 326 20.65 -21.28 4.27
C GLU A 326 20.59 -20.28 5.45
N LYS A 327 20.04 -20.72 6.58
CA LYS A 327 19.92 -19.94 7.81
C LYS A 327 21.18 -19.13 8.17
N THR A 328 22.37 -19.74 8.11
CA THR A 328 23.64 -19.10 8.48
C THR A 328 23.99 -17.90 7.58
N LEU A 329 23.70 -18.00 6.27
CA LEU A 329 23.89 -16.91 5.32
C LEU A 329 22.92 -15.77 5.62
N LEU A 330 21.65 -16.08 5.91
CA LEU A 330 20.65 -15.07 6.28
C LEU A 330 21.05 -14.32 7.55
N GLU A 331 21.44 -15.03 8.62
CA GLU A 331 21.89 -14.43 9.88
C GLU A 331 23.09 -13.51 9.69
N LYS A 332 24.11 -13.95 8.94
CA LYS A 332 25.30 -13.14 8.61
C LYS A 332 24.93 -11.89 7.81
N THR A 333 24.11 -12.05 6.77
CA THR A 333 23.70 -10.96 5.88
C THR A 333 22.89 -9.91 6.63
N PHE A 334 21.93 -10.35 7.45
CA PHE A 334 21.10 -9.46 8.25
C PHE A 334 21.88 -8.76 9.34
N SER A 335 22.84 -9.46 9.97
CA SER A 335 23.68 -8.85 10.99
C SER A 335 24.56 -7.74 10.43
N ASN A 336 25.16 -7.97 9.26
CA ASN A 336 25.96 -6.96 8.56
C ASN A 336 25.12 -5.76 8.14
N LYS A 337 23.90 -6.00 7.63
CA LYS A 337 23.01 -4.94 7.15
C LYS A 337 22.53 -4.00 8.26
N GLU A 338 22.21 -4.52 9.44
CA GLU A 338 21.67 -3.74 10.56
C GLU A 338 22.72 -3.37 11.61
N SER A 339 24.00 -3.76 11.41
CA SER A 339 25.09 -3.57 12.38
C SER A 339 24.74 -4.08 13.78
N LYS A 340 24.01 -5.20 13.87
CA LYS A 340 23.58 -5.84 15.13
C LYS A 340 23.50 -7.35 14.97
N GLN A 341 23.64 -8.13 16.04
CA GLN A 341 23.56 -9.59 15.95
C GLN A 341 22.09 -10.02 15.72
N VAL A 342 21.82 -10.59 14.54
CA VAL A 342 20.51 -11.15 14.17
C VAL A 342 20.58 -12.68 14.24
N ARG A 343 19.60 -13.30 14.92
CA ARG A 343 19.46 -14.76 15.00
C ARG A 343 18.11 -15.20 14.44
N ILE A 344 18.12 -16.29 13.69
CA ILE A 344 16.93 -16.97 13.17
C ILE A 344 16.86 -18.33 13.85
N LYS A 345 15.74 -18.67 14.47
CA LYS A 345 15.59 -19.99 15.10
C LYS A 345 14.19 -20.54 14.94
N GLN A 346 14.10 -21.85 14.83
CA GLN A 346 12.84 -22.54 15.01
C GLN A 346 12.38 -22.40 16.47
N ALA A 347 11.07 -22.26 16.68
CA ALA A 347 10.46 -22.21 18.00
C ALA A 347 10.78 -23.48 18.82
N LYS A 348 11.43 -23.32 19.98
CA LYS A 348 11.83 -24.46 20.84
C LYS A 348 11.25 -24.39 22.24
N SER A 349 11.18 -23.20 22.84
CA SER A 349 10.61 -23.08 24.19
C SER A 349 9.09 -23.18 24.15
N LYS A 350 8.45 -23.62 25.25
CA LYS A 350 6.98 -23.71 25.36
C LYS A 350 6.27 -22.41 24.94
N ASN A 351 6.81 -21.27 25.38
CA ASN A 351 6.27 -19.95 25.02
C ASN A 351 6.43 -19.64 23.53
N GLU A 352 7.60 -19.89 22.95
CA GLU A 352 7.85 -19.71 21.51
C GLU A 352 6.93 -20.59 20.67
N ILE A 353 6.79 -21.86 21.05
CA ILE A 353 5.92 -22.83 20.38
C ILE A 353 4.48 -22.36 20.42
N ASN A 354 3.98 -21.89 21.56
CA ASN A 354 2.60 -21.39 21.68
C ASN A 354 2.32 -20.21 20.75
N ILE A 355 3.23 -19.22 20.68
CA ILE A 355 3.07 -18.06 19.80
C ILE A 355 3.19 -18.48 18.33
N SER A 356 4.15 -19.34 18.03
CA SER A 356 4.40 -19.87 16.69
C SER A 356 3.18 -20.66 16.18
N LYS A 357 2.55 -21.48 17.03
CA LYS A 357 1.30 -22.19 16.76
C LYS A 357 0.11 -21.24 16.57
N LEU A 358 0.03 -20.17 17.37
CA LEU A 358 -0.99 -19.13 17.19
C LEU A 358 -0.82 -18.42 15.84
N ALA A 359 0.41 -18.06 15.47
CA ALA A 359 0.71 -17.47 14.18
C ALA A 359 0.40 -18.44 13.02
N GLU A 360 0.70 -19.73 13.17
CA GLU A 360 0.34 -20.76 12.20
C GLU A 360 -1.17 -20.95 12.06
N LYS A 361 -1.92 -20.95 13.18
CA LYS A 361 -3.39 -20.99 13.17
C LYS A 361 -3.97 -19.80 12.42
N ASN A 362 -3.43 -18.60 12.65
CA ASN A 362 -3.83 -17.41 11.91
C ASN A 362 -3.46 -17.50 10.42
N ALA A 363 -2.30 -18.07 10.10
CA ALA A 363 -1.90 -18.33 8.71
C ALA A 363 -2.89 -19.27 8.01
N LYS A 364 -3.27 -20.36 8.67
CA LYS A 364 -4.28 -21.32 8.20
C LYS A 364 -5.62 -20.63 7.96
N GLN A 365 -6.15 -19.91 8.95
CA GLN A 365 -7.43 -19.20 8.81
C GLN A 365 -7.42 -18.20 7.65
N ALA A 366 -6.34 -17.42 7.53
CA ALA A 366 -6.19 -16.46 6.43
C ALA A 366 -6.07 -17.15 5.06
N LEU A 367 -5.41 -18.31 4.99
CA LEU A 367 -5.33 -19.12 3.76
C LEU A 367 -6.70 -19.66 3.38
N THR A 368 -7.42 -20.30 4.30
CA THR A 368 -8.75 -20.85 4.07
C THR A 368 -9.72 -19.77 3.60
N GLN A 369 -9.73 -18.60 4.24
CA GLN A 369 -10.55 -17.46 3.78
C GLN A 369 -10.18 -17.00 2.37
N LYS A 370 -8.88 -16.97 2.04
CA LYS A 370 -8.41 -16.57 0.72
C LYS A 370 -8.79 -17.58 -0.36
N LEU A 371 -8.74 -18.88 -0.07
CA LEU A 371 -9.19 -19.96 -0.95
C LEU A 371 -10.69 -19.87 -1.22
N ILE A 372 -11.52 -19.81 -0.17
CA ILE A 372 -12.98 -19.65 -0.28
C ILE A 372 -13.35 -18.42 -1.13
N GLN A 373 -12.68 -17.29 -0.88
CA GLN A 373 -12.93 -16.07 -1.65
C GLN A 373 -12.55 -16.24 -3.14
N SER A 374 -11.47 -16.97 -3.42
CA SER A 374 -11.03 -17.27 -4.78
C SER A 374 -12.02 -18.18 -5.50
N ASP A 375 -12.47 -19.26 -4.84
CA ASP A 375 -13.43 -20.20 -5.40
C ASP A 375 -14.78 -19.52 -5.68
N THR A 376 -15.23 -18.68 -4.75
CA THR A 376 -16.43 -17.86 -4.95
C THR A 376 -16.30 -16.95 -6.17
N ASN A 377 -15.14 -16.32 -6.36
CA ASN A 377 -14.92 -15.47 -7.53
C ASN A 377 -14.84 -16.29 -8.82
N ASN A 378 -14.18 -17.45 -8.82
CA ASN A 378 -14.11 -18.34 -9.97
C ASN A 378 -15.50 -18.79 -10.39
N ASN A 379 -16.32 -19.25 -9.44
CA ASN A 379 -17.71 -19.64 -9.71
C ASN A 379 -18.51 -18.49 -10.33
N LEU A 380 -18.35 -17.25 -9.85
CA LEU A 380 -19.01 -16.08 -10.44
C LEU A 380 -18.51 -15.77 -11.86
N ILE A 381 -17.20 -15.90 -12.11
CA ILE A 381 -16.61 -15.68 -13.43
C ILE A 381 -17.05 -16.77 -14.42
N GLU A 382 -17.07 -18.04 -14.00
CA GLU A 382 -17.56 -19.16 -14.80
C GLU A 382 -19.04 -19.02 -15.12
N ASN A 383 -19.86 -18.62 -14.14
CA ASN A 383 -21.29 -18.36 -14.36
C ASN A 383 -21.49 -17.19 -15.33
N LEU A 384 -20.66 -16.14 -15.24
CA LEU A 384 -20.67 -15.02 -16.19
C LEU A 384 -20.32 -15.52 -17.59
N ALA A 385 -19.27 -16.34 -17.71
CA ALA A 385 -18.82 -16.90 -18.99
C ALA A 385 -19.88 -17.81 -19.63
N LYS A 386 -20.52 -18.67 -18.83
CA LYS A 386 -21.65 -19.51 -19.28
C LYS A 386 -22.85 -18.66 -19.73
N LYS A 387 -23.21 -17.62 -18.97
CA LYS A 387 -24.37 -16.75 -19.26
C LYS A 387 -24.21 -16.01 -20.60
N PHE A 388 -23.02 -15.50 -20.87
CA PHE A 388 -22.71 -14.74 -22.08
C PHE A 388 -22.00 -15.57 -23.17
N LYS A 389 -21.84 -16.89 -22.96
CA LYS A 389 -21.24 -17.84 -23.90
C LYS A 389 -19.85 -17.40 -24.41
N PHE A 390 -18.98 -16.98 -23.52
CA PHE A 390 -17.60 -16.66 -23.91
C PHE A 390 -16.83 -17.92 -24.28
N ASN A 391 -16.07 -17.87 -25.37
CA ASN A 391 -15.30 -19.01 -25.89
C ASN A 391 -13.98 -19.24 -25.13
N ASN A 392 -13.53 -18.24 -24.35
CA ASN A 392 -12.25 -18.25 -23.65
C ASN A 392 -12.45 -18.26 -22.13
N ASN A 393 -11.50 -18.86 -21.42
CA ASN A 393 -11.41 -18.72 -19.97
C ASN A 393 -11.13 -17.26 -19.61
N ILE A 394 -11.85 -16.74 -18.62
CA ILE A 394 -11.64 -15.38 -18.11
C ILE A 394 -10.79 -15.45 -16.85
N ASP A 395 -9.56 -14.98 -16.92
CA ASP A 395 -8.69 -14.81 -15.75
C ASP A 395 -8.56 -13.33 -15.34
N LEU A 396 -8.77 -12.42 -16.30
CA LEU A 396 -8.63 -10.97 -16.13
C LEU A 396 -9.79 -10.20 -16.73
N ILE A 397 -10.53 -9.51 -15.87
CA ILE A 397 -11.58 -8.56 -16.23
C ILE A 397 -11.06 -7.13 -16.04
N GLU A 398 -11.23 -6.28 -17.04
CA GLU A 398 -10.98 -4.84 -16.97
C GLU A 398 -12.28 -4.06 -17.01
N VAL A 399 -12.49 -3.15 -16.05
CA VAL A 399 -13.71 -2.34 -15.95
C VAL A 399 -13.36 -0.87 -16.09
N TYR A 400 -14.09 -0.17 -16.97
CA TYR A 400 -13.87 1.22 -17.32
C TYR A 400 -15.04 2.09 -16.90
N ASP A 401 -14.75 3.23 -16.27
CA ASP A 401 -15.72 4.26 -15.85
C ASP A 401 -15.22 5.65 -16.27
N ASN A 402 -16.11 6.47 -16.84
CA ASN A 402 -15.83 7.86 -17.20
C ASN A 402 -16.57 8.78 -16.22
N SER A 403 -15.82 9.61 -15.50
CA SER A 403 -16.39 10.56 -14.54
C SER A 403 -16.25 12.01 -15.02
N HIS A 404 -17.39 12.70 -15.07
CA HIS A 404 -17.49 14.14 -15.31
C HIS A 404 -17.65 14.89 -13.99
N ILE A 405 -16.93 15.99 -13.85
CA ILE A 405 -17.24 17.02 -12.86
C ILE A 405 -17.52 18.31 -13.61
N GLN A 406 -18.63 18.97 -13.29
CA GLN A 406 -18.87 20.36 -13.68
C GLN A 406 -17.67 21.21 -13.24
N GLY A 407 -16.80 21.56 -14.19
CA GLY A 407 -15.88 22.68 -14.06
C GLY A 407 -14.36 22.46 -14.08
N SER A 408 -13.76 21.31 -14.47
CA SER A 408 -12.34 21.35 -14.97
C SER A 408 -11.70 20.02 -15.42
N ASP A 409 -11.98 18.88 -14.79
CA ASP A 409 -11.14 17.68 -14.94
C ASP A 409 -11.96 16.42 -15.26
N SER A 410 -12.07 16.06 -16.54
CA SER A 410 -12.65 14.79 -16.96
C SER A 410 -11.63 13.65 -16.83
N ILE A 411 -12.02 12.57 -16.15
CA ILE A 411 -11.13 11.46 -15.80
C ILE A 411 -11.77 10.13 -16.18
N GLY A 412 -11.06 9.35 -16.99
CA GLY A 412 -11.32 7.93 -17.20
C GLY A 412 -10.62 7.08 -16.14
N ALA A 413 -11.28 6.05 -15.64
CA ALA A 413 -10.79 5.14 -14.63
C ALA A 413 -10.82 3.70 -15.13
N LEU A 414 -9.76 2.96 -14.85
CA LEU A 414 -9.63 1.53 -15.11
C LEU A 414 -9.37 0.80 -13.79
N ILE A 415 -10.17 -0.21 -13.51
CA ILE A 415 -9.90 -1.21 -12.47
C ILE A 415 -9.74 -2.59 -13.09
N CYS A 416 -9.11 -3.50 -12.36
CA CYS A 416 -8.92 -4.88 -12.80
C CYS A 416 -9.38 -5.86 -11.73
N PHE A 417 -10.00 -6.95 -12.15
CA PHE A 417 -10.45 -8.05 -11.31
C PHE A 417 -9.97 -9.38 -11.90
N GLY A 418 -9.65 -10.34 -11.03
CA GLY A 418 -9.38 -11.71 -11.44
C GLY A 418 -9.75 -12.67 -10.31
N ASN A 419 -9.33 -13.92 -10.43
CA ASN A 419 -9.70 -15.03 -9.54
C ASN A 419 -9.45 -14.70 -8.05
N GLU A 420 -8.32 -14.06 -7.75
CA GLU A 420 -7.96 -13.65 -6.37
C GLU A 420 -8.64 -12.36 -5.88
N GLY A 421 -9.50 -11.74 -6.70
CA GLY A 421 -10.21 -10.49 -6.44
C GLY A 421 -9.63 -9.27 -7.18
N PHE A 422 -9.83 -8.08 -6.62
CA PHE A 422 -9.38 -6.82 -7.22
C PHE A 422 -7.85 -6.67 -7.28
N ILE A 423 -7.33 -6.41 -8.48
CA ILE A 423 -5.89 -6.27 -8.75
C ILE A 423 -5.49 -4.79 -8.74
N LYS A 424 -5.46 -4.19 -7.54
CA LYS A 424 -5.21 -2.75 -7.33
C LYS A 424 -3.93 -2.20 -7.99
N LYS A 425 -2.89 -3.03 -8.12
CA LYS A 425 -1.62 -2.64 -8.79
C LYS A 425 -1.80 -2.36 -10.29
N ARG A 426 -2.85 -2.91 -10.93
CA ARG A 426 -3.19 -2.68 -12.33
C ARG A 426 -4.17 -1.54 -12.56
N TYR A 427 -4.72 -0.93 -11.51
CA TYR A 427 -5.64 0.19 -11.65
C TYR A 427 -4.94 1.39 -12.31
N ARG A 428 -5.62 2.09 -13.22
CA ARG A 428 -5.08 3.26 -13.93
C ARG A 428 -6.11 4.38 -14.01
N LYS A 429 -5.61 5.61 -14.08
CA LYS A 429 -6.44 6.81 -14.31
C LYS A 429 -5.90 7.52 -15.53
N PHE A 430 -6.81 7.98 -16.37
CA PHE A 430 -6.54 8.64 -17.62
C PHE A 430 -7.07 10.07 -17.49
N ASN A 431 -6.14 11.03 -17.40
CA ASN A 431 -6.51 12.44 -17.49
C ASN A 431 -6.77 12.77 -18.95
N ILE A 432 -7.95 13.32 -19.24
CA ILE A 432 -8.35 13.82 -20.55
C ILE A 432 -7.95 15.28 -20.64
N LYS A 433 -7.08 15.61 -21.60
CA LYS A 433 -6.53 16.96 -21.75
C LYS A 433 -7.32 17.81 -22.73
N ASP A 434 -7.82 17.21 -23.80
CA ASP A 434 -8.53 17.90 -24.88
C ASP A 434 -9.89 18.42 -24.41
N GLU A 435 -10.10 19.74 -24.51
CA GLU A 435 -11.30 20.41 -24.04
C GLU A 435 -12.55 20.06 -24.86
N LYS A 436 -12.40 19.70 -26.14
CA LYS A 436 -13.51 19.24 -26.98
C LYS A 436 -14.00 17.87 -26.52
N ILE A 437 -13.07 17.00 -26.14
CA ILE A 437 -13.35 15.64 -25.66
C ILE A 437 -13.86 15.64 -24.21
N LYS A 438 -13.46 16.61 -23.38
CA LYS A 438 -13.88 16.70 -21.97
C LYS A 438 -15.40 16.77 -21.74
N ARG A 439 -16.17 17.19 -22.76
CA ARG A 439 -17.64 17.31 -22.71
C ARG A 439 -18.35 16.18 -23.49
N ASP A 440 -17.59 15.27 -24.08
CA ASP A 440 -18.08 14.14 -24.88
C ASP A 440 -17.70 12.81 -24.22
N ASP A 441 -18.67 12.20 -23.52
CA ASP A 441 -18.53 10.89 -22.87
C ASP A 441 -18.03 9.79 -23.83
N TYR A 442 -18.44 9.84 -25.10
CA TYR A 442 -18.03 8.87 -26.12
C TYR A 442 -16.59 9.11 -26.57
N GLY A 443 -16.25 10.36 -26.90
CA GLY A 443 -14.89 10.76 -27.20
C GLY A 443 -13.91 10.38 -26.08
N MET A 444 -14.30 10.57 -24.82
CA MET A 444 -13.48 10.16 -23.68
C MET A 444 -13.25 8.65 -23.62
N MET A 445 -14.31 7.86 -23.83
CA MET A 445 -14.18 6.41 -23.84
C MET A 445 -13.26 5.95 -24.98
N LYS A 446 -13.41 6.53 -26.17
CA LYS A 446 -12.54 6.28 -27.33
C LYS A 446 -11.08 6.59 -27.00
N GLU A 447 -10.79 7.75 -26.43
CA GLU A 447 -9.41 8.12 -26.04
C GLU A 447 -8.81 7.15 -25.01
N VAL A 448 -9.57 6.81 -23.96
CA VAL A 448 -9.10 5.94 -22.87
C VAL A 448 -8.75 4.55 -23.38
N LEU A 449 -9.66 3.94 -24.14
CA LEU A 449 -9.47 2.60 -24.70
C LEU A 449 -8.33 2.62 -25.72
N PHE A 450 -8.33 3.58 -26.63
CA PHE A 450 -7.27 3.67 -27.65
C PHE A 450 -5.88 3.77 -27.01
N ARG A 451 -5.71 4.62 -25.98
CA ARG A 451 -4.44 4.76 -25.24
C ARG A 451 -4.03 3.47 -24.51
N ARG A 452 -4.99 2.79 -23.87
CA ARG A 452 -4.72 1.57 -23.09
C ARG A 452 -4.37 0.37 -23.96
N PHE A 453 -5.09 0.17 -25.06
CA PHE A 453 -4.92 -0.99 -25.95
C PHE A 453 -3.78 -0.80 -26.95
N SER A 454 -3.61 0.40 -27.53
CA SER A 454 -2.44 0.70 -28.38
C SER A 454 -1.13 0.47 -27.64
N LYS A 455 -1.09 0.82 -26.34
CA LYS A 455 0.10 0.59 -25.51
C LYS A 455 0.37 -0.90 -25.28
N ALA A 456 -0.66 -1.70 -25.00
CA ALA A 456 -0.50 -3.15 -24.81
C ALA A 456 -0.04 -3.87 -26.08
N ILE A 457 -0.54 -3.45 -27.25
CA ILE A 457 -0.15 -4.02 -28.55
C ILE A 457 1.32 -3.69 -28.86
N LYS A 458 1.79 -2.47 -28.53
CA LYS A 458 3.20 -2.08 -28.73
C LYS A 458 4.14 -2.78 -27.76
N GLU A 459 3.73 -2.94 -26.49
CA GLU A 459 4.56 -3.54 -25.43
C GLU A 459 4.38 -5.07 -25.35
N LYS A 460 4.33 -5.81 -26.48
CA LYS A 460 4.08 -7.28 -26.56
C LYS A 460 4.84 -8.16 -25.52
N ALA A 461 5.94 -7.69 -24.92
CA ALA A 461 6.75 -8.36 -23.90
C ALA A 461 6.73 -7.68 -22.50
N GLY A 462 5.75 -6.80 -22.22
CA GLY A 462 5.68 -5.97 -21.01
C GLY A 462 4.54 -6.29 -20.04
N SER A 463 4.55 -5.61 -18.90
CA SER A 463 3.61 -5.80 -17.75
C SER A 463 2.11 -5.55 -18.00
N LEU A 464 1.70 -5.17 -19.22
CA LEU A 464 0.33 -4.83 -19.61
C LEU A 464 -0.27 -5.88 -20.55
N SER A 465 -0.51 -7.08 -20.03
CA SER A 465 -1.28 -8.10 -20.75
C SER A 465 -2.67 -7.56 -21.13
N LEU A 466 -3.20 -8.06 -22.24
CA LEU A 466 -4.61 -7.86 -22.60
C LEU A 466 -5.51 -8.53 -21.55
N PRO A 467 -6.72 -7.98 -21.30
CA PRO A 467 -7.74 -8.66 -20.53
C PRO A 467 -8.42 -9.76 -21.35
N ASP A 468 -9.12 -10.65 -20.66
CA ASP A 468 -9.98 -11.66 -21.26
C ASP A 468 -11.43 -11.15 -21.39
N LEU A 469 -11.79 -10.12 -20.62
CA LEU A 469 -13.10 -9.46 -20.67
C LEU A 469 -12.98 -7.96 -20.37
N VAL A 470 -13.64 -7.14 -21.18
CA VAL A 470 -13.80 -5.70 -20.95
C VAL A 470 -15.23 -5.41 -20.48
N MET A 471 -15.37 -4.60 -19.44
CA MET A 471 -16.65 -4.09 -18.95
C MET A 471 -16.65 -2.57 -18.96
N ILE A 472 -17.72 -1.96 -19.46
CA ILE A 472 -17.88 -0.52 -19.58
C ILE A 472 -19.05 -0.08 -18.70
N ASP A 473 -18.84 0.88 -17.81
CA ASP A 473 -19.94 1.58 -17.12
C ASP A 473 -20.56 2.58 -18.10
N GLY A 474 -21.63 2.17 -18.78
CA GLY A 474 -22.20 2.86 -19.91
C GLY A 474 -23.26 2.03 -20.64
N GLY A 475 -24.13 2.70 -21.41
CA GLY A 475 -25.17 2.05 -22.18
C GLY A 475 -24.75 1.63 -23.59
N LYS A 476 -25.74 1.41 -24.45
CA LYS A 476 -25.57 0.95 -25.83
C LYS A 476 -24.61 1.83 -26.66
N GLY A 477 -24.64 3.15 -26.48
CA GLY A 477 -23.73 4.05 -27.20
C GLY A 477 -22.26 3.82 -26.81
N GLN A 478 -21.98 3.71 -25.51
CA GLN A 478 -20.64 3.40 -25.01
C GLN A 478 -20.17 2.01 -25.46
N TYR A 479 -21.07 1.03 -25.54
CA TYR A 479 -20.77 -0.29 -26.13
C TYR A 479 -20.27 -0.16 -27.57
N SER A 480 -21.04 0.52 -28.43
CA SER A 480 -20.73 0.64 -29.86
C SER A 480 -19.39 1.32 -30.10
N VAL A 481 -19.14 2.45 -29.41
CA VAL A 481 -17.87 3.19 -29.53
C VAL A 481 -16.69 2.36 -29.02
N SER A 482 -16.86 1.63 -27.91
CA SER A 482 -15.82 0.76 -27.39
C SER A 482 -15.49 -0.38 -28.36
N ARG A 483 -16.51 -0.97 -28.99
CA ARG A 483 -16.34 -2.03 -30.00
C ARG A 483 -15.63 -1.52 -31.25
N GLU A 484 -16.01 -0.34 -31.75
CA GLU A 484 -15.35 0.31 -32.89
C GLU A 484 -13.85 0.46 -32.63
N VAL A 485 -13.47 1.00 -31.47
CA VAL A 485 -12.05 1.21 -31.11
C VAL A 485 -11.27 -0.09 -30.98
N LEU A 486 -11.85 -1.14 -30.37
CA LEU A 486 -11.17 -2.43 -30.31
C LEU A 486 -11.02 -3.05 -31.69
N ASN A 487 -12.01 -2.91 -32.57
CA ASN A 487 -11.93 -3.37 -33.95
C ASN A 487 -10.86 -2.61 -34.75
N GLU A 488 -10.78 -1.29 -34.62
CA GLU A 488 -9.72 -0.46 -35.23
C GLU A 488 -8.32 -0.93 -34.82
N LEU A 489 -8.17 -1.48 -33.60
CA LEU A 489 -6.92 -2.00 -33.06
C LEU A 489 -6.70 -3.50 -33.34
N GLY A 490 -7.58 -4.14 -34.11
CA GLY A 490 -7.50 -5.56 -34.48
C GLY A 490 -7.88 -6.53 -33.35
N LEU A 491 -8.58 -6.06 -32.31
CA LEU A 491 -9.01 -6.86 -31.15
C LEU A 491 -10.49 -7.28 -31.28
N HIS A 492 -10.83 -7.90 -32.41
CA HIS A 492 -12.20 -8.29 -32.76
C HIS A 492 -12.81 -9.28 -31.75
N ASP A 493 -12.00 -10.25 -31.30
CA ASP A 493 -12.47 -11.36 -30.47
C ASP A 493 -12.52 -11.05 -28.97
N LEU A 494 -12.03 -9.89 -28.54
CA LEU A 494 -12.03 -9.50 -27.13
C LEU A 494 -13.48 -9.17 -26.69
N PRO A 495 -14.11 -9.95 -25.79
CA PRO A 495 -15.49 -9.68 -25.38
C PRO A 495 -15.59 -8.35 -24.61
N ILE A 496 -16.67 -7.60 -24.88
CA ILE A 496 -17.04 -6.36 -24.18
C ILE A 496 -18.45 -6.50 -23.64
N LEU A 497 -18.67 -6.14 -22.38
CA LEU A 497 -19.99 -5.87 -21.80
C LEU A 497 -20.12 -4.37 -21.53
N ALA A 498 -21.28 -3.78 -21.81
CA ALA A 498 -21.60 -2.43 -21.29
C ALA A 498 -22.78 -2.51 -20.33
N ILE A 499 -22.69 -1.79 -19.21
CA ILE A 499 -23.66 -1.84 -18.11
C ILE A 499 -24.29 -0.47 -17.95
N ALA A 500 -25.58 -0.35 -18.22
CA ALA A 500 -26.35 0.85 -17.93
C ALA A 500 -27.12 0.72 -16.61
N LYS A 501 -27.24 1.83 -15.89
CA LYS A 501 -28.19 1.94 -14.77
C LYS A 501 -29.62 1.89 -15.30
N GLY A 502 -30.52 1.22 -14.57
CA GLY A 502 -31.94 1.14 -14.94
C GLY A 502 -32.63 2.50 -14.96
N LYS A 503 -33.78 2.58 -15.67
CA LYS A 503 -34.53 3.83 -15.92
C LYS A 503 -34.88 4.61 -14.65
N LYS A 504 -35.07 3.94 -13.50
CA LYS A 504 -35.40 4.56 -12.21
C LYS A 504 -34.21 4.84 -11.29
N ARG A 505 -32.95 4.62 -11.73
CA ARG A 505 -31.74 4.63 -10.86
C ARG A 505 -31.83 3.71 -9.63
N ASN A 506 -32.81 2.81 -9.57
CA ASN A 506 -32.92 1.81 -8.53
C ASN A 506 -31.92 0.67 -8.78
N ALA A 507 -31.23 0.23 -7.73
CA ALA A 507 -30.38 -0.95 -7.78
C ALA A 507 -31.24 -2.18 -8.16
N GLY A 508 -30.78 -3.00 -9.11
CA GLY A 508 -31.46 -4.23 -9.53
C GLY A 508 -32.19 -4.18 -10.88
N GLU A 509 -32.10 -3.06 -11.62
CA GLU A 509 -32.64 -2.91 -12.99
C GLU A 509 -31.53 -2.63 -14.02
N GLU A 510 -30.30 -3.06 -13.74
CA GLU A 510 -29.19 -2.92 -14.68
C GLU A 510 -29.47 -3.61 -16.01
N LYS A 511 -29.22 -2.87 -17.11
CA LYS A 511 -29.24 -3.39 -18.47
C LYS A 511 -27.82 -3.68 -18.92
N ILE A 512 -27.59 -4.89 -19.40
CA ILE A 512 -26.28 -5.33 -19.90
C ILE A 512 -26.36 -5.46 -21.41
N TYR A 513 -25.43 -4.83 -22.12
CA TYR A 513 -25.30 -4.89 -23.56
C TYR A 513 -24.13 -5.79 -23.95
N PHE A 514 -24.41 -6.80 -24.77
CA PHE A 514 -23.44 -7.76 -25.31
C PHE A 514 -23.87 -8.22 -26.69
N GLU A 515 -22.95 -8.26 -27.66
CA GLU A 515 -23.22 -8.62 -29.07
C GLU A 515 -24.48 -7.94 -29.66
N ASN A 516 -24.63 -6.64 -29.41
CA ASN A 516 -25.80 -5.84 -29.81
C ASN A 516 -27.15 -6.30 -29.24
N LYS A 517 -27.17 -7.24 -28.27
CA LYS A 517 -28.34 -7.68 -27.52
C LYS A 517 -28.38 -7.03 -26.15
N GLU A 518 -29.59 -6.86 -25.62
CA GLU A 518 -29.85 -6.39 -24.27
C GLU A 518 -30.19 -7.59 -23.37
N PHE A 519 -29.54 -7.65 -22.21
CA PHE A 519 -29.75 -8.66 -21.18
C PHE A 519 -30.17 -7.99 -19.87
N ILE A 520 -31.13 -8.59 -19.20
CA ILE A 520 -31.57 -8.20 -17.86
C ILE A 520 -31.40 -9.42 -16.95
N LEU A 521 -30.74 -9.22 -15.82
CA LEU A 521 -30.58 -10.27 -14.81
C LEU A 521 -31.68 -10.16 -13.76
N ASN A 522 -32.03 -11.30 -13.15
CA ASN A 522 -33.01 -11.32 -12.07
C ASN A 522 -32.47 -10.57 -10.86
N LYS A 523 -33.35 -9.90 -10.09
CA LYS A 523 -32.95 -9.07 -8.93
C LYS A 523 -32.15 -9.83 -7.87
N ASN A 524 -32.36 -11.14 -7.75
CA ASN A 524 -31.68 -12.00 -6.77
C ASN A 524 -30.53 -12.82 -7.39
N ASP A 525 -30.13 -12.53 -8.64
CA ASP A 525 -29.06 -13.25 -9.32
C ASP A 525 -27.69 -12.85 -8.73
N PRO A 526 -26.87 -13.81 -8.25
CA PRO A 526 -25.50 -13.53 -7.78
C PRO A 526 -24.63 -12.80 -8.82
N LEU A 527 -24.85 -13.02 -10.11
CA LEU A 527 -24.13 -12.33 -11.18
C LEU A 527 -24.44 -10.84 -11.22
N LEU A 528 -25.67 -10.45 -10.91
CA LEU A 528 -26.05 -9.04 -10.86
C LEU A 528 -25.26 -8.29 -9.78
N PHE A 529 -25.20 -8.86 -8.57
CA PHE A 529 -24.42 -8.29 -7.46
C PHE A 529 -22.91 -8.29 -7.77
N PHE A 530 -22.42 -9.30 -8.46
CA PHE A 530 -21.02 -9.35 -8.89
C PHE A 530 -20.69 -8.21 -9.87
N ILE A 531 -21.52 -8.01 -10.89
CA ILE A 531 -21.36 -6.94 -11.88
C ILE A 531 -21.47 -5.56 -11.21
N GLN A 532 -22.46 -5.36 -10.33
CA GLN A 532 -22.61 -4.14 -9.54
C GLN A 532 -21.36 -3.86 -8.70
N ARG A 533 -20.82 -4.87 -8.00
CA ARG A 533 -19.59 -4.76 -7.21
C ARG A 533 -18.40 -4.28 -8.05
N LEU A 534 -18.26 -4.79 -9.28
CA LEU A 534 -17.21 -4.38 -10.20
C LEU A 534 -17.38 -2.92 -10.66
N ARG A 535 -18.59 -2.56 -11.09
CA ARG A 535 -18.95 -1.19 -11.50
C ARG A 535 -18.74 -0.18 -10.37
N ASP A 536 -19.26 -0.47 -9.19
CA ASP A 536 -19.21 0.44 -8.06
C ASP A 536 -17.76 0.69 -7.58
N GLU A 537 -16.88 -0.30 -7.69
CA GLU A 537 -15.44 -0.11 -7.43
C GLU A 537 -14.77 0.78 -8.49
N ALA A 538 -15.14 0.64 -9.77
CA ALA A 538 -14.66 1.52 -10.85
C ALA A 538 -15.08 2.98 -10.57
N HIS A 539 -16.37 3.17 -10.27
CA HIS A 539 -16.95 4.47 -9.93
C HIS A 539 -16.31 5.08 -8.67
N ARG A 540 -16.14 4.28 -7.60
CA ARG A 540 -15.43 4.69 -6.37
C ARG A 540 -14.00 5.11 -6.66
N PHE A 541 -13.31 4.40 -7.56
CA PHE A 541 -11.92 4.71 -7.92
C PHE A 541 -11.81 6.02 -8.70
N ALA A 542 -12.76 6.30 -9.60
CA ALA A 542 -12.88 7.57 -10.31
C ALA A 542 -13.17 8.75 -9.37
N ILE A 543 -14.16 8.63 -8.46
CA ILE A 543 -14.54 9.70 -7.52
C ILE A 543 -13.41 10.07 -6.54
N ASN A 544 -12.66 9.10 -6.00
CA ASN A 544 -11.63 9.38 -5.01
C ASN A 544 -10.50 10.28 -5.54
N THR A 545 -10.30 10.34 -6.86
CA THR A 545 -9.35 11.26 -7.50
C THR A 545 -9.78 12.71 -7.31
N HIS A 546 -11.08 12.96 -7.40
CA HIS A 546 -11.66 14.29 -7.36
C HIS A 546 -11.60 14.89 -5.97
N ARG A 547 -11.80 14.08 -4.91
CA ARG A 547 -11.59 14.53 -3.53
C ARG A 547 -10.14 14.93 -3.25
N ALA A 548 -9.18 14.17 -3.78
CA ALA A 548 -7.76 14.48 -3.63
C ALA A 548 -7.32 15.70 -4.45
N LYS A 549 -7.82 15.86 -5.69
CA LYS A 549 -7.57 17.05 -6.53
C LYS A 549 -8.27 18.29 -5.99
N ARG A 550 -9.53 18.22 -5.52
CA ARG A 550 -10.21 19.35 -4.86
C ARG A 550 -9.43 19.83 -3.65
N LYS A 551 -8.91 18.94 -2.80
CA LYS A 551 -8.06 19.32 -1.66
C LYS A 551 -6.78 20.06 -2.10
N LYS A 552 -6.28 19.81 -3.31
CA LYS A 552 -5.08 20.43 -3.88
C LYS A 552 -5.38 21.70 -4.71
N ASN A 553 -6.57 21.81 -5.31
CA ASN A 553 -7.02 23.00 -6.03
C ASN A 553 -7.63 24.04 -5.09
N LEU A 554 -8.25 23.62 -3.99
CA LEU A 554 -8.61 24.51 -2.86
C LEU A 554 -7.38 25.22 -2.25
N SER A 555 -6.16 24.71 -2.47
CA SER A 555 -4.93 25.38 -2.05
C SER A 555 -4.32 26.33 -3.10
N LYS A 556 -4.94 26.49 -4.28
CA LYS A 556 -4.68 27.62 -5.17
C LYS A 556 -5.74 28.68 -4.88
N SER A 557 -5.35 29.77 -4.23
CA SER A 557 -6.26 30.88 -3.92
C SER A 557 -6.70 31.55 -5.23
N LEU A 558 -7.94 32.04 -5.33
CA LEU A 558 -8.39 32.90 -6.45
C LEU A 558 -7.46 34.12 -6.61
N LEU A 559 -6.93 34.62 -5.49
CA LEU A 559 -5.93 35.69 -5.47
C LEU A 559 -4.58 35.28 -6.08
N ASP A 560 -4.30 33.97 -6.25
CA ASP A 560 -3.08 33.48 -6.91
C ASP A 560 -3.10 33.65 -8.43
N GLN A 561 -4.26 33.93 -9.01
CA GLN A 561 -4.42 34.15 -10.44
C GLN A 561 -4.22 35.63 -10.82
N ILE A 562 -4.30 36.55 -9.86
CA ILE A 562 -4.09 37.98 -10.10
C ILE A 562 -2.59 38.27 -10.21
N GLN A 563 -2.13 38.60 -11.42
CA GLN A 563 -0.73 38.93 -11.67
C GLN A 563 -0.30 40.20 -10.91
N GLY A 564 0.87 40.15 -10.26
CA GLY A 564 1.45 41.30 -9.56
C GLY A 564 1.02 41.48 -8.10
N ILE A 565 0.17 40.60 -7.56
CA ILE A 565 -0.14 40.59 -6.13
C ILE A 565 0.81 39.62 -5.42
N GLY A 566 1.71 40.17 -4.61
CA GLY A 566 2.63 39.41 -3.77
C GLY A 566 1.92 38.73 -2.58
N ARG A 567 2.59 37.76 -1.96
CA ARG A 567 2.06 36.96 -0.83
C ARG A 567 1.59 37.82 0.36
N GLN A 568 2.24 38.96 0.61
CA GLN A 568 1.93 39.86 1.73
C GLN A 568 0.59 40.58 1.53
N ARG A 569 0.36 41.16 0.35
CA ARG A 569 -0.91 41.81 -0.03
C ARG A 569 -2.09 40.83 -0.05
N LYS A 570 -1.88 39.59 -0.52
CA LYS A 570 -2.92 38.54 -0.45
C LYS A 570 -3.32 38.22 0.99
N ARG A 571 -2.34 38.17 1.90
CA ARG A 571 -2.60 37.91 3.31
C ARG A 571 -3.35 39.07 3.95
N ALA A 572 -3.01 40.32 3.61
CA ALA A 572 -3.75 41.49 4.07
C ALA A 572 -5.23 41.45 3.62
N LEU A 573 -5.48 41.19 2.33
CA LEU A 573 -6.84 41.03 1.79
C LEU A 573 -7.62 39.89 2.46
N LEU A 574 -7.00 38.72 2.66
CA LEU A 574 -7.65 37.59 3.32
C LEU A 574 -7.89 37.81 4.82
N ASN A 575 -7.00 38.55 5.49
CA ASN A 575 -7.18 38.89 6.90
C ASN A 575 -8.32 39.91 7.08
N HIS A 576 -8.44 40.86 6.15
CA HIS A 576 -9.46 41.90 6.20
C HIS A 576 -10.84 41.37 5.82
N PHE A 577 -10.96 40.64 4.70
CA PHE A 577 -12.23 40.15 4.16
C PHE A 577 -12.57 38.70 4.55
N GLY A 578 -11.64 37.98 5.20
CA GLY A 578 -11.83 36.61 5.70
C GLY A 578 -11.83 35.50 4.64
N SER A 579 -12.18 35.79 3.38
CA SER A 579 -12.17 34.82 2.29
C SER A 579 -11.93 35.45 0.93
N ALA A 580 -11.40 34.68 -0.03
CA ALA A 580 -11.18 35.18 -1.39
C ALA A 580 -12.50 35.59 -2.11
N LYS A 581 -13.62 34.97 -1.74
CA LYS A 581 -14.94 35.28 -2.28
C LYS A 581 -15.49 36.61 -1.75
N ALA A 582 -15.10 37.00 -0.54
CA ALA A 582 -15.45 38.31 0.02
C ALA A 582 -14.60 39.42 -0.61
N VAL A 583 -13.37 39.13 -1.02
CA VAL A 583 -12.52 40.06 -1.80
C VAL A 583 -13.10 40.26 -3.21
N GLU A 584 -13.62 39.20 -3.82
CA GLU A 584 -14.30 39.25 -5.12
C GLU A 584 -15.52 40.19 -5.10
N SER A 585 -16.29 40.21 -4.02
CA SER A 585 -17.47 41.07 -3.87
C SER A 585 -17.19 42.45 -3.26
N ALA A 586 -15.93 42.77 -2.93
CA ALA A 586 -15.58 44.01 -2.26
C ALA A 586 -15.65 45.20 -3.23
N SER A 587 -16.12 46.35 -2.75
CA SER A 587 -16.09 47.59 -3.53
C SER A 587 -14.64 48.07 -3.73
N PHE A 588 -14.41 48.92 -4.73
CA PHE A 588 -13.10 49.49 -4.98
C PHE A 588 -12.56 50.26 -3.76
N ASP A 589 -13.43 51.00 -3.06
CA ASP A 589 -13.06 51.75 -1.86
C ASP A 589 -12.73 50.82 -0.68
N ASP A 590 -13.46 49.70 -0.52
CA ASP A 590 -13.15 48.70 0.50
C ASP A 590 -11.79 48.04 0.26
N LEU A 591 -11.45 47.74 -1.01
CA LEU A 591 -10.16 47.17 -1.38
C LEU A 591 -8.99 48.13 -1.07
N LYS A 592 -9.21 49.44 -1.22
CA LYS A 592 -8.25 50.49 -0.88
C LYS A 592 -8.04 50.64 0.62
N SER A 593 -9.05 50.32 1.43
CA SER A 593 -8.96 50.40 2.91
C SER A 593 -8.00 49.35 3.52
N VAL A 594 -7.58 48.36 2.74
CA VAL A 594 -6.67 47.30 3.19
C VAL A 594 -5.22 47.78 3.21
N GLU A 595 -4.60 47.69 4.39
CA GLU A 595 -3.20 48.09 4.62
C GLU A 595 -2.24 47.43 3.60
N GLY A 596 -1.50 48.26 2.86
CA GLY A 596 -0.54 47.82 1.83
C GLY A 596 -1.12 47.58 0.43
N ILE A 597 -2.39 47.90 0.20
CA ILE A 597 -3.02 47.97 -1.14
C ILE A 597 -3.06 49.43 -1.60
N GLU A 598 -2.32 49.74 -2.67
CA GLU A 598 -2.36 51.05 -3.33
C GLU A 598 -3.52 51.09 -4.37
N ASP A 599 -3.94 52.29 -4.79
CA ASP A 599 -5.03 52.49 -5.77
C ASP A 599 -4.85 51.69 -7.05
N SER A 600 -3.62 51.64 -7.58
CA SER A 600 -3.30 50.89 -8.79
C SER A 600 -3.57 49.39 -8.63
N ILE A 601 -3.41 48.85 -7.42
CA ILE A 601 -3.58 47.44 -7.08
C ILE A 601 -5.02 47.15 -6.72
N ALA A 602 -5.68 48.03 -5.96
CA ALA A 602 -7.12 47.95 -5.70
C ALA A 602 -7.89 47.90 -7.02
N LYS A 603 -7.49 48.73 -8.00
CA LYS A 603 -8.14 48.80 -9.32
C LYS A 603 -7.93 47.51 -10.08
N LYS A 604 -6.72 46.96 -10.04
CA LYS A 604 -6.39 45.68 -10.68
C LYS A 604 -7.15 44.50 -10.06
N ILE A 605 -7.35 44.49 -8.74
CA ILE A 605 -8.16 43.47 -8.06
C ILE A 605 -9.62 43.61 -8.44
N TYR A 606 -10.15 44.84 -8.36
CA TYR A 606 -11.55 45.13 -8.66
C TYR A 606 -11.91 44.74 -10.09
N ASN A 607 -11.10 45.19 -11.06
CA ASN A 607 -11.27 44.85 -12.48
C ASN A 607 -11.17 43.34 -12.72
N TYR A 608 -10.23 42.63 -12.09
CA TYR A 608 -10.11 41.17 -12.27
C TYR A 608 -11.38 40.39 -11.90
N PHE A 609 -12.19 40.93 -10.97
CA PHE A 609 -13.41 40.27 -10.49
C PHE A 609 -14.71 40.84 -11.08
N HIS A 610 -14.68 42.04 -11.66
CA HIS A 610 -15.87 42.76 -12.15
C HIS A 610 -15.85 43.10 -13.65
N GLU A 611 -14.72 42.88 -14.33
CA GLU A 611 -14.58 42.85 -15.80
C GLU A 611 -14.30 41.41 -16.24
#